data_AF-A0A6C0LUN6-F1
#
_entry.id   AF-A0A6C0LUN6-F1
#
_cell.length_a   1.000
_cell.length_b   1.000
_cell.length_c   1.000
_cell.angle_alpha   90.00
_cell.angle_beta   90.00
_cell.angle_gamma   90.00
#
_symmetry.space_group_name_H-M   'P 1'
#
loop_
_entity.id
_entity.type
_entity.pdbx_description
1 polymer ?
#
loop_
_entity_poly.entity_id
_entity_poly.type
_entity_poly.pdbx_seq_one_letter_code
_entity_poly.pdbx_strand_id
1 'polypeptide(L)'
;MYIVLSMRKIPQRYENPFDNVFYSLAENACPFFKDLNFTPNMITTIGNVFGLYSIYSLYHKRYVLAGMMFVARYFFDCFDGLYARKYNMVTDFGDKYDHYSDITITLTLLATLYHVNRKIFTTRVLLLFTFIAYTTLLFIFYQEQYYNKSEEGGTLSGIKKIIPEFLIAKTKEEYETNMQYIRWGGCGTFLLVIVGFVTWEGLPK
;
A
#
# COMPACT_ATOMS: atom_id res chain seq x y z
N MET A 1 22.11 15.34 -16.71
CA MET A 1 20.95 14.49 -16.34
C MET A 1 20.95 14.41 -14.82
N TYR A 2 20.25 15.33 -14.16
CA TYR A 2 20.30 15.47 -12.70
C TYR A 2 19.59 14.27 -12.06
N ILE A 3 20.32 13.56 -11.21
CA ILE A 3 19.82 12.52 -10.32
C ILE A 3 18.83 13.22 -9.38
N VAL A 4 17.54 13.10 -9.67
CA VAL A 4 16.51 13.28 -8.66
C VAL A 4 16.77 12.16 -7.66
N LEU A 5 17.41 12.48 -6.55
CA LEU A 5 17.41 11.62 -5.36
C LEU A 5 15.94 11.39 -5.02
N SER A 6 15.38 10.26 -5.45
CA SER A 6 13.97 9.95 -5.27
C SER A 6 13.68 9.95 -3.78
N MET A 7 12.74 10.78 -3.30
CA MET A 7 12.29 10.85 -1.89
C MET A 7 11.47 9.61 -1.47
N ARG A 8 11.75 8.48 -2.13
CA ARG A 8 11.20 7.15 -1.89
C ARG A 8 11.87 6.56 -0.67
N LYS A 9 11.15 5.69 0.06
CA LYS A 9 11.70 4.99 1.23
C LYS A 9 12.84 4.06 0.83
N ILE A 10 12.75 3.43 -0.34
CA ILE A 10 13.74 2.50 -0.88
C ILE A 10 13.99 2.78 -2.38
N PRO A 11 15.16 2.38 -2.92
CA PRO A 11 15.44 2.46 -4.35
C PRO A 11 14.39 1.75 -5.21
N GLN A 12 14.09 2.29 -6.40
CA GLN A 12 13.12 1.74 -7.36
C GLN A 12 13.33 0.25 -7.68
N ARG A 13 14.57 -0.23 -7.66
CA ARG A 13 14.93 -1.65 -7.90
C ARG A 13 14.48 -2.61 -6.80
N TYR A 14 14.26 -2.11 -5.58
CA TYR A 14 13.77 -2.90 -4.45
C TYR A 14 12.29 -2.64 -4.16
N GLU A 15 11.75 -1.52 -4.64
CA GLU A 15 10.34 -1.19 -4.48
C GLU A 15 9.42 -2.11 -5.28
N ASN A 16 8.19 -2.32 -4.82
CA ASN A 16 7.21 -3.08 -5.58
C ASN A 16 7.02 -2.47 -6.99
N PRO A 17 7.00 -3.30 -8.05
CA PRO A 17 6.88 -2.80 -9.42
C PRO A 17 5.61 -1.96 -9.67
N PHE A 18 4.50 -2.26 -9.01
CA PHE A 18 3.26 -1.49 -9.15
C PHE A 18 3.34 -0.17 -8.36
N ASP A 19 3.89 -0.21 -7.15
CA ASP A 19 4.14 1.01 -6.35
C ASP A 19 5.07 1.99 -7.09
N ASN A 20 6.03 1.47 -7.85
CA ASN A 20 6.88 2.31 -8.70
C ASN A 20 6.12 3.13 -9.74
N VAL A 21 5.03 2.59 -10.30
CA VAL A 21 4.16 3.31 -11.23
C VAL A 21 3.45 4.44 -10.50
N PHE A 22 2.85 4.15 -9.35
CA PHE A 22 2.15 5.16 -8.54
C PHE A 22 3.09 6.26 -8.05
N TYR A 23 4.29 5.91 -7.56
CA TYR A 23 5.28 6.89 -7.14
C TYR A 23 5.76 7.78 -8.29
N SER A 24 5.93 7.23 -9.50
CA SER A 24 6.29 8.04 -10.67
C SER A 24 5.20 9.07 -10.99
N LEU A 25 3.94 8.66 -10.94
CA LEU A 25 2.80 9.57 -11.11
C LEU A 25 2.74 10.62 -9.99
N ALA A 26 2.97 10.21 -8.74
CA ALA A 26 2.93 11.08 -7.57
C ALA A 26 4.07 12.12 -7.60
N GLU A 27 5.29 11.73 -8.00
CA GLU A 27 6.43 12.62 -8.16
C GLU A 27 6.14 13.76 -9.15
N ASN A 28 5.44 13.45 -10.24
CA ASN A 28 4.99 14.42 -11.24
C ASN A 28 3.85 15.32 -10.72
N ALA A 29 2.98 14.80 -9.86
CA ALA A 29 1.88 15.58 -9.26
C ALA A 29 2.35 16.52 -8.13
N CYS A 30 3.49 16.24 -7.49
CA CYS A 30 4.00 16.99 -6.34
C CYS A 30 4.07 18.52 -6.53
N PRO A 31 4.59 19.09 -7.65
CA PRO A 31 4.68 20.54 -7.80
C PRO A 31 3.29 21.19 -7.84
N PHE A 32 2.36 20.61 -8.58
CA PHE A 32 0.98 21.10 -8.70
C PHE A 32 0.27 21.18 -7.33
N PHE A 33 0.36 20.12 -6.52
CA PHE A 33 -0.24 20.13 -5.17
C PHE A 33 0.47 21.11 -4.23
N LYS A 34 1.79 21.30 -4.41
CA LYS A 34 2.56 22.26 -3.63
C LYS A 34 2.18 23.70 -3.94
N ASP A 35 1.97 24.03 -5.21
CA ASP A 35 1.53 25.35 -5.64
C ASP A 35 0.13 25.69 -5.11
N LEU A 36 -0.72 24.66 -4.93
CA LEU A 36 -2.04 24.78 -4.30
C LEU A 36 -2.01 24.74 -2.76
N ASN A 37 -0.83 24.75 -2.14
CA ASN A 37 -0.63 24.70 -0.68
C ASN A 37 -1.27 23.47 0.01
N PHE A 38 -1.29 22.32 -0.66
CA PHE A 38 -1.74 21.08 -0.03
C PHE A 38 -0.77 20.61 1.07
N THR A 39 -1.35 20.00 2.10
CA THR A 39 -0.63 19.24 3.13
C THR A 39 -0.78 17.74 2.88
N PRO A 40 0.13 16.88 3.41
CA PRO A 40 -0.03 15.43 3.32
C PRO A 40 -1.40 14.95 3.81
N ASN A 41 -1.87 15.44 4.96
CA ASN A 41 -3.16 15.03 5.53
C ASN A 41 -4.35 15.38 4.62
N MET A 42 -4.27 16.46 3.82
CA MET A 42 -5.29 16.76 2.82
C MET A 42 -5.27 15.76 1.67
N ILE A 43 -4.08 15.31 1.26
CA ILE A 43 -3.90 14.25 0.25
C ILE A 43 -4.48 12.93 0.78
N THR A 44 -4.18 12.54 2.02
CA THR A 44 -4.79 11.38 2.70
C THR A 44 -6.31 11.50 2.74
N THR A 45 -6.84 12.69 3.06
CA THR A 45 -8.28 12.94 3.09
C THR A 45 -8.94 12.78 1.73
N ILE A 46 -8.29 13.22 0.65
CA ILE A 46 -8.76 12.98 -0.72
C ILE A 46 -8.78 11.47 -1.00
N GLY A 47 -7.71 10.75 -0.64
CA GLY A 47 -7.66 9.28 -0.73
C GLY A 47 -8.85 8.63 -0.03
N ASN A 48 -9.17 9.08 1.19
CA ASN A 48 -10.33 8.62 1.95
C ASN A 48 -11.67 8.86 1.25
N VAL A 49 -11.85 10.00 0.58
CA VAL A 49 -13.05 10.26 -0.23
C VAL A 49 -13.18 9.22 -1.35
N PHE A 50 -12.09 8.92 -2.08
CA PHE A 50 -12.08 7.85 -3.08
C PHE A 50 -12.35 6.48 -2.47
N GLY A 51 -11.80 6.19 -1.29
CA GLY A 51 -12.02 4.97 -0.54
C GLY A 51 -13.50 4.76 -0.15
N LEU A 52 -14.13 5.79 0.41
CA LEU A 52 -15.56 5.76 0.74
C LEU A 52 -16.43 5.61 -0.51
N TYR A 53 -16.07 6.28 -1.60
CA TYR A 53 -16.80 6.17 -2.85
C TYR A 53 -16.63 4.79 -3.52
N SER A 54 -15.49 4.14 -3.33
CA SER A 54 -15.27 2.74 -3.72
C SER A 54 -16.20 1.81 -2.95
N ILE A 55 -16.28 1.94 -1.63
CA ILE A 55 -17.17 1.16 -0.77
C ILE A 55 -18.65 1.36 -1.17
N TYR A 56 -19.06 2.61 -1.36
CA TYR A 56 -20.41 2.96 -1.83
C TYR A 56 -20.72 2.29 -3.18
N SER A 57 -19.80 2.39 -4.13
CA SER A 57 -19.96 1.77 -5.46
C SER A 57 -20.07 0.26 -5.38
N LEU A 58 -19.26 -0.37 -4.52
CA LEU A 58 -19.29 -1.82 -4.28
C LEU A 58 -20.63 -2.25 -3.67
N TYR A 59 -21.12 -1.52 -2.67
CA TYR A 59 -22.43 -1.78 -2.05
C TYR A 59 -23.57 -1.76 -3.07
N HIS A 60 -23.52 -0.82 -4.03
CA HIS A 60 -24.45 -0.73 -5.15
C HIS A 60 -24.11 -1.65 -6.34
N LYS A 61 -23.22 -2.63 -6.16
CA LYS A 61 -22.82 -3.63 -7.17
C LYS A 61 -22.23 -3.01 -8.45
N ARG A 62 -21.68 -1.79 -8.36
CA ARG A 62 -20.92 -1.14 -9.44
C ARG A 62 -19.45 -1.54 -9.34
N TYR A 63 -19.17 -2.81 -9.57
CA TYR A 63 -17.89 -3.46 -9.29
C TYR A 63 -16.69 -2.82 -9.98
N VAL A 64 -16.80 -2.52 -11.28
CA VAL A 64 -15.71 -1.88 -12.05
C VAL A 64 -15.41 -0.49 -11.49
N LEU A 65 -16.45 0.30 -11.20
CA LEU A 65 -16.30 1.62 -10.58
C LEU A 65 -15.67 1.52 -9.19
N ALA A 66 -16.10 0.57 -8.37
CA ALA A 66 -15.51 0.32 -7.06
C ALA A 66 -14.01 0.03 -7.15
N GLY A 67 -13.60 -0.84 -8.07
CA GLY A 67 -12.19 -1.14 -8.34
C GLY A 67 -11.41 0.10 -8.77
N MET A 68 -11.91 0.88 -9.73
CA MET A 68 -11.25 2.11 -10.20
C MET A 68 -11.06 3.14 -9.06
N MET A 69 -12.08 3.33 -8.22
CA MET A 69 -12.00 4.26 -7.09
C MET A 69 -11.05 3.76 -6.00
N PHE A 70 -10.92 2.45 -5.84
CA PHE A 70 -9.96 1.88 -4.90
C PHE A 70 -8.51 2.04 -5.38
N VAL A 71 -8.27 1.90 -6.69
CA VAL A 71 -6.97 2.23 -7.30
C VAL A 71 -6.65 3.72 -7.13
N ALA A 72 -7.63 4.60 -7.35
CA ALA A 72 -7.45 6.03 -7.13
C ALA A 72 -7.10 6.34 -5.66
N ARG A 73 -7.80 5.75 -4.69
CA ARG A 73 -7.45 5.83 -3.26
C ARG A 73 -5.99 5.44 -3.04
N TYR A 74 -5.57 4.29 -3.54
CA TYR A 74 -4.22 3.77 -3.33
C TYR A 74 -3.13 4.68 -3.91
N PHE A 75 -3.41 5.34 -5.03
CA PHE A 75 -2.52 6.37 -5.55
C PHE A 75 -2.31 7.51 -4.54
N PHE A 76 -3.38 7.99 -3.89
CA PHE A 76 -3.27 9.07 -2.90
C PHE A 76 -2.54 8.64 -1.61
N ASP A 77 -2.69 7.39 -1.20
CA ASP A 77 -1.92 6.76 -0.11
C ASP A 77 -0.42 6.72 -0.43
N CYS A 78 -0.03 6.27 -1.63
CA CYS A 78 1.37 6.36 -2.06
C CYS A 78 1.87 7.82 -2.13
N PHE A 79 0.99 8.74 -2.51
CA PHE A 79 1.33 10.14 -2.76
C PHE A 79 1.55 10.91 -1.46
N ASP A 80 0.71 10.77 -0.44
CA ASP A 80 0.81 11.59 0.78
C ASP A 80 2.14 11.38 1.51
N GLY A 81 2.62 10.15 1.62
CA GLY A 81 3.88 9.81 2.27
C GLY A 81 5.06 10.30 1.44
N LEU A 82 4.99 10.16 0.11
CA LEU A 82 6.02 10.69 -0.78
C LEU A 82 6.09 12.22 -0.69
N TYR A 83 4.94 12.89 -0.69
CA TYR A 83 4.81 14.33 -0.59
C TYR A 83 5.32 14.84 0.77
N ALA A 84 4.96 14.15 1.86
CA ALA A 84 5.42 14.46 3.22
C ALA A 84 6.95 14.39 3.31
N ARG A 85 7.57 13.32 2.79
CA ARG A 85 9.03 13.21 2.75
C ARG A 85 9.63 14.32 1.89
N LYS A 86 9.13 14.50 0.66
CA LYS A 86 9.67 15.46 -0.32
C LYS A 86 9.71 16.89 0.19
N TYR A 87 8.71 17.32 0.94
CA TYR A 87 8.60 18.69 1.45
C TYR A 87 8.87 18.80 2.96
N ASN A 88 9.46 17.79 3.59
CA ASN A 88 9.77 17.75 5.03
C ASN A 88 8.55 18.07 5.92
N MET A 89 7.40 17.47 5.58
CA MET A 89 6.11 17.62 6.29
C MET A 89 5.70 16.33 7.02
N VAL A 90 6.64 15.43 7.30
CA VAL A 90 6.37 14.19 8.06
C VAL A 90 6.04 14.56 9.51
N THR A 91 4.96 14.00 10.04
CA THR A 91 4.52 14.21 11.44
C THR A 91 3.97 12.92 12.02
N ASP A 92 4.10 12.72 13.33
CA ASP A 92 3.53 11.55 14.03
C ASP A 92 2.02 11.44 13.89
N PHE A 93 1.33 12.59 13.86
CA PHE A 93 -0.12 12.61 13.63
C PHE A 93 -0.45 12.18 12.19
N GLY A 94 0.26 12.70 11.19
CA GLY A 94 0.04 12.35 9.79
C GLY A 94 0.27 10.87 9.53
N ASP A 95 1.37 10.30 10.05
CA ASP A 95 1.69 8.87 9.92
C ASP A 95 0.61 7.96 10.56
N LYS A 96 0.11 8.34 11.74
CA LYS A 96 -1.01 7.62 12.39
C LYS A 96 -2.32 7.79 11.63
N TYR A 97 -2.61 9.01 11.15
CA TYR A 97 -3.85 9.31 10.43
C TYR A 97 -3.94 8.50 9.14
N ASP A 98 -2.84 8.45 8.38
CA ASP A 98 -2.69 7.62 7.20
C ASP A 98 -2.94 6.16 7.55
N HIS A 99 -2.15 5.58 8.47
CA HIS A 99 -2.26 4.17 8.85
C HIS A 99 -3.67 3.75 9.33
N TYR A 100 -4.32 4.57 10.17
CA TYR A 100 -5.67 4.27 10.65
C TYR A 100 -6.72 4.40 9.56
N SER A 101 -6.60 5.41 8.69
CA SER A 101 -7.45 5.54 7.50
C SER A 101 -7.33 4.29 6.66
N ASP A 102 -6.10 3.79 6.53
CA ASP A 102 -5.77 2.74 5.61
C ASP A 102 -6.35 1.38 6.01
N ILE A 103 -6.23 1.05 7.31
CA ILE A 103 -6.89 -0.09 7.95
C ILE A 103 -8.41 0.04 7.86
N THR A 104 -8.96 1.21 8.20
CA THR A 104 -10.41 1.42 8.29
C THR A 104 -11.10 1.19 6.96
N ILE A 105 -10.61 1.82 5.89
CA ILE A 105 -11.21 1.72 4.56
C ILE A 105 -11.03 0.31 4.00
N THR A 106 -9.85 -0.31 4.16
CA THR A 106 -9.58 -1.66 3.64
C THR A 106 -10.47 -2.70 4.32
N LEU A 107 -10.59 -2.67 5.65
CA LEU A 107 -11.48 -3.57 6.39
C LEU A 107 -12.95 -3.36 6.01
N THR A 108 -13.37 -2.10 5.87
CA THR A 108 -14.76 -1.77 5.48
C THR A 108 -15.06 -2.24 4.06
N LEU A 109 -14.12 -2.12 3.13
CA LEU A 109 -14.26 -2.64 1.77
C LEU A 109 -14.40 -4.17 1.78
N LEU A 110 -13.53 -4.89 2.49
CA LEU A 110 -13.59 -6.35 2.60
C LEU A 110 -14.89 -6.83 3.25
N ALA A 111 -15.35 -6.15 4.31
CA ALA A 111 -16.63 -6.42 4.95
C ALA A 111 -17.81 -6.18 3.98
N THR A 112 -17.75 -5.11 3.18
CA THR A 112 -18.76 -4.81 2.16
C THR A 112 -18.75 -5.86 1.05
N LEU A 113 -17.58 -6.30 0.59
CA LEU A 113 -17.43 -7.39 -0.39
C LEU A 113 -18.06 -8.67 0.14
N TYR A 114 -17.82 -8.99 1.42
CA TYR A 114 -18.42 -10.14 2.08
C TYR A 114 -19.94 -10.03 2.16
N HIS A 115 -20.46 -8.84 2.48
CA HIS A 115 -21.90 -8.59 2.51
C HIS A 115 -22.56 -8.75 1.13
N VAL A 116 -21.91 -8.24 0.07
CA VAL A 116 -22.42 -8.29 -1.31
C VAL A 116 -22.37 -9.70 -1.89
N ASN A 117 -21.28 -10.43 -1.67
CA ASN A 117 -21.17 -11.82 -2.09
C ASN A 117 -20.31 -12.66 -1.14
N ARG A 118 -20.95 -13.29 -0.16
CA ARG A 118 -20.29 -14.23 0.78
C ARG A 118 -19.59 -15.40 0.09
N LYS A 119 -20.06 -15.85 -1.08
CA LYS A 119 -19.50 -17.03 -1.77
C LYS A 119 -18.10 -16.80 -2.32
N ILE A 120 -17.66 -15.54 -2.45
CA ILE A 120 -16.29 -15.23 -2.90
C ILE A 120 -15.25 -15.68 -1.85
N PHE A 121 -15.60 -15.64 -0.56
CA PHE A 121 -14.72 -16.02 0.56
C PHE A 121 -14.68 -17.53 0.77
N THR A 122 -14.41 -18.27 -0.29
CA THR A 122 -14.09 -19.71 -0.20
C THR A 122 -12.76 -19.91 0.52
N THR A 123 -12.55 -21.12 1.06
CA THR A 123 -11.28 -21.48 1.71
C THR A 123 -10.07 -21.21 0.81
N ARG A 124 -10.18 -21.46 -0.50
CA ARG A 124 -9.08 -21.20 -1.46
C ARG A 124 -8.75 -19.72 -1.57
N VAL A 125 -9.77 -18.86 -1.59
CA VAL A 125 -9.60 -17.40 -1.65
C VAL A 125 -9.02 -16.87 -0.34
N LEU A 126 -9.48 -17.39 0.81
CA LEU A 126 -8.91 -17.02 2.11
C LEU A 126 -7.43 -17.42 2.24
N LEU A 127 -7.05 -18.60 1.74
CA LEU A 127 -5.65 -19.03 1.69
C LEU A 127 -4.81 -18.10 0.81
N LEU A 128 -5.34 -17.67 -0.34
CA LEU A 128 -4.66 -16.71 -1.21
C LEU A 128 -4.48 -15.35 -0.52
N PHE A 129 -5.52 -14.79 0.09
CA PHE A 129 -5.42 -13.54 0.84
C PHE A 129 -4.40 -13.63 1.98
N THR A 130 -4.39 -14.75 2.71
CA THR A 130 -3.44 -14.97 3.82
C THR A 130 -2.00 -15.07 3.30
N PHE A 131 -1.79 -15.80 2.20
CA PHE A 131 -0.48 -15.91 1.57
C PHE A 131 0.04 -14.54 1.09
N ILE A 132 -0.80 -13.75 0.44
CA ILE A 132 -0.41 -12.42 -0.06
C ILE A 132 -0.19 -11.45 1.09
N ALA A 133 -1.05 -11.46 2.12
CA ALA A 133 -0.84 -10.64 3.31
C ALA A 133 0.49 -10.97 4.00
N TYR A 134 0.87 -12.25 4.04
CA TYR A 134 2.17 -12.68 4.58
C TYR A 134 3.34 -12.19 3.73
N THR A 135 3.27 -12.25 2.40
CA THR A 135 4.34 -11.73 1.53
C THR A 135 4.43 -10.20 1.59
N THR A 136 3.31 -9.49 1.76
CA THR A 136 3.29 -8.05 2.02
C THR A 136 3.91 -7.70 3.36
N LEU A 137 3.62 -8.47 4.41
CA LEU A 137 4.25 -8.30 5.72
C LEU A 137 5.77 -8.49 5.64
N LEU A 138 6.22 -9.53 4.93
CA LEU A 138 7.64 -9.79 4.69
C LEU A 138 8.30 -8.64 3.89
N PHE A 139 7.61 -8.11 2.89
CA PHE A 139 8.10 -6.96 2.14
C PHE A 139 8.24 -5.70 3.00
N ILE A 140 7.21 -5.36 3.79
CA ILE A 140 7.23 -4.22 4.71
C ILE A 140 8.37 -4.37 5.72
N PHE A 141 8.61 -5.58 6.24
CA PHE A 141 9.73 -5.85 7.15
C PHE A 141 11.09 -5.52 6.52
N TYR A 142 11.35 -6.02 5.31
CA TYR A 142 12.60 -5.70 4.62
C TYR A 142 12.69 -4.20 4.31
N GLN A 143 11.58 -3.57 3.92
CA GLN A 143 11.54 -2.13 3.64
C GLN A 143 11.87 -1.30 4.90
N GLU A 144 11.32 -1.68 6.06
CA GLU A 144 11.65 -1.04 7.35
C GLU A 144 13.12 -1.28 7.73
N GLN A 145 13.65 -2.48 7.53
CA GLN A 145 15.08 -2.77 7.77
C GLN A 145 16.01 -1.89 6.93
N TYR A 146 15.62 -1.54 5.70
CA TYR A 146 16.40 -0.60 4.87
C TYR A 146 16.25 0.85 5.30
N TYR A 147 15.02 1.25 5.64
CA TYR A 147 14.70 2.63 5.95
C TYR A 147 15.22 3.03 7.34
N ASN A 148 15.27 2.12 8.30
CA ASN A 148 15.73 2.40 9.66
C ASN A 148 17.22 2.13 9.91
N LYS A 149 17.92 3.22 10.25
CA LYS A 149 19.09 3.22 11.12
C LYS A 149 18.69 2.76 12.53
N SER A 150 19.17 1.59 12.95
CA SER A 150 19.63 1.26 14.32
C SER A 150 18.73 1.34 15.56
N GLU A 151 17.45 1.72 15.56
CA GLU A 151 16.61 1.61 16.77
C GLU A 151 15.31 0.84 16.52
N GLU A 152 15.06 -0.16 17.37
CA GLU A 152 13.89 -1.03 17.36
C GLU A 152 12.60 -0.22 17.58
N GLY A 153 12.05 0.34 16.50
CA GLY A 153 10.68 0.85 16.49
C GLY A 153 9.66 -0.26 16.73
N GLY A 154 8.51 0.08 17.32
CA GLY A 154 7.49 -0.88 17.74
C GLY A 154 6.98 -1.80 16.63
N THR A 155 6.76 -1.29 15.41
CA THR A 155 6.28 -2.06 14.25
C THR A 155 7.26 -3.17 13.85
N LEU A 156 8.55 -2.82 13.67
CA LEU A 156 9.60 -3.78 13.31
C LEU A 156 9.74 -4.89 14.37
N SER A 157 9.67 -4.52 15.66
CA SER A 157 9.74 -5.48 16.77
C SER A 157 8.56 -6.47 16.78
N GLY A 158 7.38 -6.02 16.37
CA GLY A 158 6.18 -6.84 16.24
C GLY A 158 6.28 -7.80 15.06
N ILE A 159 6.69 -7.28 13.90
CA ILE A 159 6.80 -8.08 12.67
C ILE A 159 7.91 -9.15 12.80
N LYS A 160 9.03 -8.83 13.45
CA LYS A 160 10.14 -9.77 13.69
C LYS A 160 9.71 -11.02 14.47
N LYS A 161 8.67 -10.95 15.30
CA LYS A 161 8.12 -12.12 16.03
C LYS A 161 7.33 -13.07 15.12
N ILE A 162 6.81 -12.56 14.00
CA ILE A 162 5.98 -13.30 13.06
C ILE A 162 6.86 -13.93 11.97
N ILE A 163 7.93 -13.23 11.56
CA ILE A 163 8.83 -13.68 10.51
C ILE A 163 9.82 -14.72 11.06
N PRO A 164 9.88 -15.94 10.48
CA PRO A 164 10.87 -16.94 10.83
C PRO A 164 12.31 -16.42 10.69
N GLU A 165 13.18 -16.77 11.64
CA GLU A 165 14.59 -16.32 11.65
C GLU A 165 15.35 -16.65 10.36
N PHE A 166 15.03 -17.76 9.70
CA PHE A 166 15.69 -18.15 8.46
C PHE A 166 15.34 -17.25 7.26
N LEU A 167 14.29 -16.44 7.35
CA LEU A 167 13.92 -15.44 6.34
C LEU A 167 14.50 -14.05 6.64
N ILE A 168 15.19 -13.87 7.77
CA ILE A 168 15.81 -12.61 8.13
C ILE A 168 17.21 -12.57 7.54
N ALA A 169 17.46 -11.61 6.65
CA ALA A 169 18.78 -11.43 6.08
C ALA A 169 19.83 -11.11 7.16
N LYS A 170 20.93 -11.84 7.14
CA LYS A 170 22.06 -11.69 8.08
C LYS A 170 23.19 -10.85 7.49
N THR A 171 23.25 -10.76 6.16
CA THR A 171 24.26 -9.99 5.44
C THR A 171 23.60 -8.97 4.51
N LYS A 172 24.36 -7.93 4.13
CA LYS A 172 23.90 -6.94 3.16
C LYS A 172 23.59 -7.57 1.79
N GLU A 173 24.41 -8.52 1.36
CA GLU A 173 24.23 -9.20 0.07
C GLU A 173 22.96 -10.06 0.06
N GLU A 174 22.71 -10.81 1.14
CA GLU A 174 21.48 -11.57 1.33
C GLU A 174 20.26 -10.64 1.35
N TYR A 175 20.37 -9.50 2.05
CA TYR A 175 19.31 -8.49 2.08
C TYR A 175 18.97 -7.97 0.68
N GLU A 176 19.98 -7.53 -0.08
CA GLU A 176 19.79 -6.99 -1.43
C GLU A 176 19.24 -8.03 -2.41
N THR A 177 19.66 -9.28 -2.27
CA THR A 177 19.15 -10.41 -3.06
C THR A 177 17.70 -10.69 -2.72
N ASN A 178 17.38 -10.87 -1.44
CA ASN A 178 16.03 -11.16 -0.96
C ASN A 178 15.04 -10.06 -1.37
N MET A 179 15.44 -8.79 -1.29
CA MET A 179 14.55 -7.69 -1.72
C MET A 179 14.18 -7.74 -3.20
N GLN A 180 15.07 -8.21 -4.09
CA GLN A 180 14.73 -8.34 -5.52
C GLN A 180 13.62 -9.36 -5.79
N TYR A 181 13.50 -10.39 -4.93
CA TYR A 181 12.44 -11.39 -5.03
C TYR A 181 11.18 -10.96 -4.26
N ILE A 182 11.35 -10.48 -3.02
CA ILE A 182 10.25 -10.14 -2.11
C ILE A 182 9.46 -8.92 -2.58
N ARG A 183 10.05 -8.02 -3.39
CA ARG A 183 9.35 -6.83 -3.93
C ARG A 183 8.02 -7.12 -4.61
N TRP A 184 7.83 -8.30 -5.19
CA TRP A 184 6.57 -8.70 -5.81
C TRP A 184 5.44 -8.97 -4.80
N GLY A 185 5.77 -9.12 -3.52
CA GLY A 185 4.81 -9.26 -2.42
C GLY A 185 4.32 -7.94 -1.84
N GLY A 186 4.77 -6.77 -2.31
CA GLY A 186 4.43 -5.48 -1.70
C GLY A 186 2.96 -5.05 -1.80
N CYS A 187 2.65 -3.89 -1.21
CA CYS A 187 1.30 -3.35 -1.09
C CYS A 187 0.59 -3.18 -2.44
N GLY A 188 1.30 -2.79 -3.50
CA GLY A 188 0.73 -2.67 -4.84
C GLY A 188 0.22 -4.00 -5.41
N THR A 189 0.86 -5.12 -5.08
CA THR A 189 0.37 -6.45 -5.46
C THR A 189 -0.89 -6.82 -4.70
N PHE A 190 -0.92 -6.54 -3.39
CA PHE A 190 -2.09 -6.77 -2.55
C PHE A 190 -3.31 -5.98 -3.05
N LEU A 191 -3.11 -4.71 -3.44
CA LEU A 191 -4.11 -3.89 -4.11
C LEU A 191 -4.70 -4.58 -5.34
N LEU A 192 -3.85 -5.02 -6.27
CA LEU A 192 -4.29 -5.62 -7.52
C LEU A 192 -5.13 -6.87 -7.30
N VAL A 193 -4.81 -7.65 -6.27
CA VAL A 193 -5.59 -8.83 -5.90
C VAL A 193 -6.98 -8.42 -5.40
N ILE A 194 -7.06 -7.44 -4.49
CA ILE A 194 -8.35 -6.92 -4.00
C ILE A 194 -9.19 -6.40 -5.17
N VAL A 195 -8.61 -5.55 -6.03
CA VAL A 195 -9.29 -4.97 -7.19
C VAL A 195 -9.73 -6.05 -8.17
N GLY A 196 -8.89 -7.06 -8.41
CA GLY A 196 -9.21 -8.22 -9.23
C GLY A 196 -10.44 -8.95 -8.70
N PHE A 197 -10.51 -9.23 -7.39
CA PHE A 197 -11.69 -9.87 -6.79
C PHE A 197 -12.93 -8.99 -6.84
N VAL A 198 -12.80 -7.71 -6.52
CA VAL A 198 -13.92 -6.75 -6.58
C VAL A 198 -14.51 -6.70 -7.98
N THR A 199 -13.67 -6.61 -9.01
CA THR A 199 -14.11 -6.49 -10.40
C THR A 199 -14.57 -7.81 -11.01
N TRP A 200 -13.98 -8.94 -10.61
CA TRP A 200 -14.40 -10.29 -11.02
C TRP A 200 -15.89 -10.56 -10.73
N GLU A 201 -16.40 -10.05 -9.62
CA GLU A 201 -17.82 -10.19 -9.28
C GLU A 201 -18.78 -9.46 -10.23
N GLY A 202 -18.27 -8.49 -10.99
CA GLY A 202 -19.05 -7.78 -12.01
C GLY A 202 -19.01 -8.41 -13.38
N LEU A 203 -18.22 -9.47 -13.60
CA LEU A 203 -18.14 -10.14 -14.89
C LEU A 203 -19.35 -11.07 -15.11
N PRO A 204 -19.79 -11.27 -16.37
CA PRO A 204 -20.78 -12.29 -16.70
C PRO A 204 -20.28 -13.67 -16.25
N LYS A 205 -21.15 -14.45 -15.58
CA LYS A 205 -20.83 -15.80 -15.07
C LYS A 205 -21.44 -16.88 -15.97
#